data_AF-A0A832HFM5-F1
#
_entry.id   AF-A0A832HFM5-F1
#
_cell.length_a   1.000
_cell.length_b   1.000
_cell.length_c   1.000
_cell.angle_alpha   90.00
_cell.angle_beta   90.00
_cell.angle_gamma   90.00
#
_symmetry.space_group_name_H-M   'P 1'
#
loop_
_entity.id
_entity.type
_entity.pdbx_description
1 polymer ?
#
loop_
_entity_poly.entity_id
_entity_poly.type
_entity_poly.pdbx_seq_one_letter_code
_entity_poly.pdbx_strand_id
1 'polypeptide(L)'
;MKIDAIRHYLSRAVTAGSLIASDTLEDDLRAVRAIGAKFIGRAADYWRHAPDEPHFAACQELSRRVHAIDADTVLQGCIFEAIYPGVAQTPIPAWVFEAFDLPVEPRNFRFEEIAGPVFRDVYRWDAAEGSPHGGTVPDLTQREAQLWFYYRAVRYLQSGFEALHLGQVHMYAGRDSGYRIFARLCAMIRAAATRYGRRGFVLLDAHTHGIAIDGNLLLDFCSRPISARNFAEQPERIILVQRGQSIGGILPGGDPCDISPTLIEVDNWGGYSLSAEQLANAAQRAQTNRWGYDDIAWFAHQPLSEREHFMQYAHRFVRAQHDHCYFQMPLRRTLGRAAMTVNGRRAEFFKANTPSPACPDGFGGENAIARIWHQPLELPRFAASTDDRVPATGQRTPQPVAIVGTIQQFLGGLPGDASCPWSRFTHTGGGRFEKLLVIPWRDTYEFTIACGGTMTEVYRNGLHGGKPYTFTTTHDNAVIHMVFDYADKSVALQSLTSA
;
A
#
# COMPACT_ATOMS: atom_id res chain seq x y z
N MET A 1 6.72 2.86 -18.65
CA MET A 1 5.78 1.79 -19.08
C MET A 1 4.37 2.39 -19.19
N LYS A 2 3.51 1.91 -20.10
CA LYS A 2 2.12 2.40 -20.23
C LYS A 2 1.28 2.05 -19.00
N ILE A 3 0.26 2.87 -18.72
CA ILE A 3 -0.55 2.75 -17.50
C ILE A 3 -1.30 1.41 -17.40
N ASP A 4 -1.78 0.87 -18.52
CA ASP A 4 -2.51 -0.40 -18.53
C ASP A 4 -1.61 -1.59 -18.17
N ALA A 5 -0.33 -1.55 -18.55
CA ALA A 5 0.64 -2.55 -18.11
C ALA A 5 0.91 -2.42 -16.60
N ILE A 6 0.93 -1.20 -16.03
CA ILE A 6 1.06 -1.02 -14.58
C ILE A 6 -0.16 -1.63 -13.88
N ARG A 7 -1.37 -1.32 -14.36
CA ARG A 7 -2.63 -1.87 -13.86
C ARG A 7 -2.65 -3.41 -13.89
N HIS A 8 -2.17 -4.02 -14.98
CA HIS A 8 -2.04 -5.47 -15.11
C HIS A 8 -1.24 -6.08 -13.95
N TYR A 9 -0.04 -5.57 -13.68
CA TYR A 9 0.81 -6.07 -12.59
C TYR A 9 0.17 -5.82 -11.21
N LEU A 10 -0.31 -4.60 -10.96
CA LEU A 10 -0.86 -4.22 -9.66
C LEU A 10 -2.18 -4.96 -9.33
N SER A 11 -2.96 -5.36 -10.34
CA SER A 11 -4.20 -6.13 -10.16
C SER A 11 -4.00 -7.52 -9.56
N ARG A 12 -2.78 -8.07 -9.68
CA ARG A 12 -2.38 -9.39 -9.16
C ARG A 12 -1.13 -9.27 -8.29
N ALA A 13 -1.08 -8.23 -7.47
CA ALA A 13 0.03 -7.95 -6.58
C ALA A 13 -0.09 -8.70 -5.25
N VAL A 14 1.01 -9.32 -4.82
CA VAL A 14 1.18 -9.86 -3.47
C VAL A 14 2.35 -9.19 -2.77
N THR A 15 2.29 -9.08 -1.44
CA THR A 15 3.48 -8.77 -0.62
C THR A 15 4.06 -10.10 -0.18
N ALA A 16 5.27 -10.40 -0.65
CA ALA A 16 6.03 -11.60 -0.30
C ALA A 16 7.38 -11.15 0.27
N GLY A 17 7.32 -10.43 1.39
CA GLY A 17 8.46 -9.83 2.06
C GLY A 17 9.56 -10.85 2.31
N SER A 18 10.79 -10.53 1.92
CA SER A 18 12.00 -11.35 2.09
C SER A 18 11.85 -12.79 1.56
N LEU A 19 11.11 -12.98 0.46
CA LEU A 19 10.95 -14.28 -0.20
C LEU A 19 12.29 -14.94 -0.54
N ILE A 20 13.33 -14.15 -0.83
CA ILE A 20 14.71 -14.63 -1.04
C ILE A 20 15.27 -15.47 0.12
N ALA A 21 14.76 -15.27 1.34
CA ALA A 21 15.22 -15.92 2.56
C ALA A 21 14.16 -16.89 3.13
N SER A 22 13.18 -17.31 2.31
CA SER A 22 12.13 -18.20 2.78
C SER A 22 12.64 -19.63 2.97
N ASP A 23 12.36 -20.20 4.14
CA ASP A 23 12.62 -21.61 4.46
C ASP A 23 11.58 -22.56 3.82
N THR A 24 10.49 -22.01 3.28
CA THR A 24 9.40 -22.74 2.61
C THR A 24 9.28 -22.37 1.12
N LEU A 25 10.39 -21.95 0.50
CA LEU A 25 10.40 -21.37 -0.86
C LEU A 25 9.70 -22.25 -1.92
N GLU A 26 9.85 -23.57 -1.86
CA GLU A 26 9.16 -24.48 -2.79
C GLU A 26 7.64 -24.33 -2.73
N ASP A 27 7.09 -24.24 -1.52
CA ASP A 27 5.65 -24.10 -1.31
C ASP A 27 5.19 -22.67 -1.62
N ASP A 28 6.01 -21.66 -1.32
CA ASP A 28 5.72 -20.27 -1.68
C ASP A 28 5.61 -20.09 -3.20
N LEU A 29 6.52 -20.72 -3.96
CA LEU A 29 6.50 -20.70 -5.42
C LEU A 29 5.31 -21.48 -6.00
N ARG A 30 4.90 -22.59 -5.36
CA ARG A 30 3.64 -23.27 -5.68
C ARG A 30 2.46 -22.34 -5.48
N ALA A 31 2.39 -21.64 -4.35
CA ALA A 31 1.32 -20.70 -4.04
C ALA A 31 1.28 -19.55 -5.06
N VAL A 32 2.42 -18.93 -5.36
CA VAL A 32 2.58 -17.88 -6.40
C VAL A 32 2.02 -18.33 -7.75
N ARG A 33 2.35 -19.56 -8.18
CA ARG A 33 1.81 -20.15 -9.41
C ARG A 33 0.29 -20.31 -9.33
N ALA A 34 -0.20 -20.90 -8.24
CA ALA A 34 -1.60 -21.26 -8.08
C ALA A 34 -2.52 -20.02 -8.04
N ILE A 35 -2.09 -18.94 -7.39
CA ILE A 35 -2.87 -17.69 -7.33
C ILE A 35 -2.73 -16.83 -8.59
N GLY A 36 -1.68 -17.07 -9.40
CA GLY A 36 -1.38 -16.30 -10.60
C GLY A 36 -0.88 -14.89 -10.31
N ALA A 37 0.06 -14.75 -9.36
CA ALA A 37 0.62 -13.45 -9.00
C ALA A 37 1.48 -12.86 -10.12
N LYS A 38 1.25 -11.58 -10.45
CA LYS A 38 1.99 -10.85 -11.50
C LYS A 38 2.97 -9.83 -10.95
N PHE A 39 2.79 -9.40 -9.71
CA PHE A 39 3.72 -8.53 -9.01
C PHE A 39 4.03 -9.11 -7.63
N ILE A 40 5.29 -9.45 -7.39
CA ILE A 40 5.76 -9.97 -6.12
C ILE A 40 6.54 -8.85 -5.44
N GLY A 41 5.84 -8.15 -4.55
CA GLY A 41 6.40 -7.03 -3.81
C GLY A 41 7.33 -7.46 -2.69
N ARG A 42 8.37 -6.66 -2.48
CA ARG A 42 9.38 -6.82 -1.43
C ARG A 42 10.03 -8.21 -1.38
N ALA A 43 10.15 -8.85 -2.54
CA ALA A 43 10.71 -10.20 -2.67
C ALA A 43 12.15 -10.29 -2.15
N ALA A 44 12.93 -9.24 -2.41
CA ALA A 44 14.27 -9.07 -1.88
C ALA A 44 14.38 -7.73 -1.18
N ASP A 45 15.03 -7.71 -0.03
CA ASP A 45 15.27 -6.49 0.70
C ASP A 45 16.62 -6.50 1.41
N TYR A 46 17.08 -5.31 1.76
CA TYR A 46 18.33 -5.08 2.44
C TYR A 46 18.08 -4.08 3.57
N TRP A 47 17.51 -4.58 4.67
CA TRP A 47 17.26 -3.75 5.86
C TRP A 47 18.52 -3.62 6.72
N ARG A 48 19.16 -4.74 7.07
CA ARG A 48 20.45 -4.79 7.78
C ARG A 48 21.53 -5.32 6.85
N HIS A 49 22.78 -4.94 7.11
CA HIS A 49 23.88 -5.35 6.26
C HIS A 49 24.00 -6.88 6.18
N ALA A 50 23.93 -7.40 4.96
CA ALA A 50 24.32 -8.74 4.59
C ALA A 50 25.44 -8.65 3.53
N PRO A 51 26.36 -9.62 3.44
CA PRO A 51 27.33 -9.63 2.36
C PRO A 51 26.64 -9.61 0.99
N ASP A 52 27.06 -8.70 0.11
CA ASP A 52 26.35 -8.43 -1.15
C ASP A 52 26.36 -9.61 -2.12
N GLU A 53 27.49 -10.31 -2.26
CA GLU A 53 27.57 -11.38 -3.27
C GLU A 53 26.64 -12.57 -2.97
N PRO A 54 26.56 -13.12 -1.74
CA PRO A 54 25.54 -14.10 -1.39
C PRO A 54 24.11 -13.58 -1.60
N HIS A 55 23.84 -12.32 -1.24
CA HIS A 55 22.51 -11.70 -1.40
C HIS A 55 22.08 -11.66 -2.86
N PHE A 56 22.94 -11.14 -3.75
CA PHE A 56 22.60 -11.01 -5.17
C PHE A 56 22.64 -12.36 -5.91
N ALA A 57 23.45 -13.33 -5.46
CA ALA A 57 23.34 -14.71 -5.95
C ALA A 57 21.98 -15.34 -5.61
N ALA A 58 21.48 -15.15 -4.39
CA ALA A 58 20.14 -15.58 -3.99
C ALA A 58 19.03 -14.85 -4.78
N CYS A 59 19.21 -13.55 -5.04
CA CYS A 59 18.31 -12.77 -5.90
C CYS A 59 18.23 -13.35 -7.33
N GLN A 60 19.37 -13.67 -7.94
CA GLN A 60 19.43 -14.28 -9.27
C GLN A 60 18.73 -15.64 -9.30
N GLU A 61 18.97 -16.48 -8.31
CA GLU A 61 18.31 -17.79 -8.23
C GLU A 61 16.80 -17.67 -8.03
N LEU A 62 16.34 -16.81 -7.11
CA LEU A 62 14.91 -16.55 -6.94
C LEU A 62 14.28 -16.06 -8.26
N SER A 63 14.92 -15.09 -8.91
CA SER A 63 14.45 -14.54 -10.19
C SER A 63 14.33 -15.59 -11.27
N ARG A 64 15.36 -16.44 -11.45
CA ARG A 64 15.33 -17.55 -12.40
C ARG A 64 14.16 -18.49 -12.15
N ARG A 65 13.91 -18.83 -10.88
CA ARG A 65 12.85 -19.76 -10.48
C ARG A 65 11.45 -19.18 -10.66
N VAL A 66 11.24 -17.92 -10.29
CA VAL A 66 9.96 -17.21 -10.49
C VAL A 66 9.67 -17.07 -11.98
N HIS A 67 10.65 -16.67 -12.79
CA HIS A 67 10.43 -16.52 -14.24
C HIS A 67 10.27 -17.86 -14.97
N ALA A 68 10.74 -18.97 -14.40
CA ALA A 68 10.44 -20.31 -14.92
C ALA A 68 8.99 -20.75 -14.63
N ILE A 69 8.35 -20.17 -13.61
CA ILE A 69 6.92 -20.36 -13.32
C ILE A 69 6.09 -19.48 -14.26
N ASP A 70 6.46 -18.20 -14.34
CA ASP A 70 5.79 -17.21 -15.16
C ASP A 70 6.77 -16.11 -15.58
N ALA A 71 7.11 -16.09 -16.86
CA ALA A 71 8.07 -15.14 -17.43
C ALA A 71 7.56 -13.69 -17.44
N ASP A 72 6.26 -13.45 -17.16
CA ASP A 72 5.66 -12.12 -17.09
C ASP A 72 5.75 -11.50 -15.68
N THR A 73 5.86 -12.31 -14.64
CA THR A 73 5.87 -11.83 -13.24
C THR A 73 7.01 -10.83 -12.98
N VAL A 74 6.70 -9.75 -12.28
CA VAL A 74 7.66 -8.73 -11.82
C VAL A 74 8.06 -9.00 -10.38
N LEU A 75 9.37 -9.02 -10.12
CA LEU A 75 9.95 -9.06 -8.79
C LEU A 75 10.39 -7.66 -8.35
N GLN A 76 10.00 -7.27 -7.13
CA GLN A 76 10.38 -6.00 -6.52
C GLN A 76 11.52 -6.18 -5.51
N GLY A 77 12.60 -5.43 -5.71
CA GLY A 77 13.70 -5.29 -4.75
C GLY A 77 13.52 -4.02 -3.93
N CYS A 78 13.99 -4.02 -2.68
CA CYS A 78 13.88 -2.84 -1.82
C CYS A 78 15.22 -2.14 -1.63
N ILE A 79 15.19 -0.80 -1.74
CA ILE A 79 16.27 0.12 -1.36
C ILE A 79 15.66 1.09 -0.34
N PHE A 80 15.81 0.77 0.93
CA PHE A 80 15.11 1.47 2.01
C PHE A 80 15.80 2.77 2.46
N GLU A 81 15.04 3.55 3.22
CA GLU A 81 15.43 4.73 3.98
C GLU A 81 16.39 4.44 5.15
N ALA A 82 16.95 3.22 5.25
CA ALA A 82 17.82 2.81 6.33
C ALA A 82 19.19 2.35 5.79
N ILE A 83 20.25 2.86 6.42
CA ILE A 83 21.62 2.43 6.20
C ILE A 83 22.28 2.07 7.54
N TYR A 84 23.24 1.13 7.50
CA TYR A 84 24.01 0.68 8.67
C TYR A 84 25.51 0.74 8.37
N PRO A 85 26.40 0.87 9.38
CA PRO A 85 27.85 0.98 9.18
C PRO A 85 28.49 -0.15 8.37
N GLY A 86 27.83 -1.31 8.29
CA GLY A 86 28.25 -2.42 7.44
C GLY A 86 28.46 -2.04 5.96
N VAL A 87 27.79 -1.00 5.44
CA VAL A 87 28.04 -0.52 4.06
C VAL A 87 29.52 -0.22 3.78
N ALA A 88 30.32 0.09 4.81
CA ALA A 88 31.75 0.30 4.70
C ALA A 88 32.56 -0.95 4.30
N GLN A 89 31.94 -2.12 4.27
CA GLN A 89 32.51 -3.38 3.79
C GLN A 89 32.26 -3.62 2.30
N THR A 90 31.40 -2.81 1.67
CA THR A 90 30.99 -2.99 0.28
C THR A 90 31.92 -2.20 -0.66
N PRO A 91 32.70 -2.86 -1.54
CA PRO A 91 33.51 -2.18 -2.55
C PRO A 91 32.63 -1.49 -3.59
N ILE A 92 33.04 -0.32 -4.05
CA ILE A 92 32.35 0.42 -5.11
C ILE A 92 32.90 -0.02 -6.46
N PRO A 93 32.11 -0.63 -7.35
CA PRO A 93 32.57 -0.97 -8.69
C PRO A 93 32.83 0.27 -9.55
N ALA A 94 33.76 0.17 -10.51
CA ALA A 94 34.11 1.25 -11.43
C ALA A 94 32.90 1.87 -12.15
N TRP A 95 31.96 1.03 -12.60
CA TRP A 95 30.75 1.47 -13.29
C TRP A 95 29.84 2.39 -12.47
N VAL A 96 29.97 2.39 -11.13
CA VAL A 96 29.25 3.33 -10.26
C VAL A 96 29.86 4.72 -10.39
N PHE A 97 31.18 4.86 -10.32
CA PHE A 97 31.84 6.16 -10.51
C PHE A 97 31.63 6.70 -11.92
N GLU A 98 31.78 5.85 -12.93
CA GLU A 98 31.59 6.19 -14.34
C GLU A 98 30.18 6.74 -14.62
N ALA A 99 29.14 6.15 -14.02
CA ALA A 99 27.75 6.63 -14.18
C ALA A 99 27.51 8.05 -13.63
N PHE A 100 28.40 8.54 -12.77
CA PHE A 100 28.36 9.87 -12.19
C PHE A 100 29.46 10.81 -12.73
N ASP A 101 30.17 10.39 -13.78
CA ASP A 101 31.31 11.11 -14.36
C ASP A 101 32.43 11.41 -13.33
N LEU A 102 32.67 10.45 -12.43
CA LEU A 102 33.69 10.53 -11.39
C LEU A 102 34.91 9.66 -11.72
N PRO A 103 36.12 10.03 -11.24
CA PRO A 103 37.28 9.16 -11.32
C PRO A 103 37.04 7.88 -10.51
N VAL A 104 37.49 6.75 -11.04
CA VAL A 104 37.40 5.46 -10.34
C VAL A 104 38.39 5.42 -9.18
N GLU A 105 37.91 5.10 -8.00
CA GLU A 105 38.72 4.93 -6.80
C GLU A 105 38.56 3.49 -6.24
N PRO A 106 39.65 2.76 -5.96
CA PRO A 106 39.57 1.43 -5.35
C PRO A 106 39.26 1.56 -3.85
N ARG A 107 37.99 1.80 -3.51
CA ARG A 107 37.51 1.98 -2.14
C ARG A 107 36.13 1.37 -1.90
N ASN A 108 35.77 1.29 -0.63
CA ASN A 108 34.42 0.93 -0.19
C ASN A 108 33.55 2.18 -0.01
N PHE A 109 32.25 1.95 0.17
CA PHE A 109 31.33 2.99 0.59
C PHE A 109 31.70 3.58 1.95
N ARG A 110 31.34 4.84 2.19
CA ARG A 110 31.62 5.52 3.46
C ARG A 110 30.31 5.84 4.17
N PHE A 111 30.01 5.09 5.23
CA PHE A 111 28.78 5.25 6.01
C PHE A 111 28.50 6.70 6.41
N GLU A 112 29.52 7.40 6.92
CA GLU A 112 29.37 8.78 7.41
C GLU A 112 29.11 9.80 6.30
N GLU A 113 29.60 9.53 5.08
CA GLU A 113 29.33 10.38 3.92
C GLU A 113 27.96 10.06 3.30
N ILE A 114 27.45 8.82 3.43
CA ILE A 114 26.07 8.50 3.04
C ILE A 114 25.06 9.15 4.00
N ALA A 115 25.29 9.05 5.32
CA ALA A 115 24.40 9.61 6.33
C ALA A 115 24.38 11.15 6.30
N GLY A 116 25.49 11.76 5.90
CA GLY A 116 25.68 13.21 5.98
C GLY A 116 25.69 13.71 7.43
N PRO A 117 25.85 15.04 7.61
CA PRO A 117 25.94 15.64 8.94
C PRO A 117 24.58 15.83 9.62
N VAL A 118 23.47 15.81 8.88
CA VAL A 118 22.16 16.26 9.41
C VAL A 118 21.34 15.12 10.02
N PHE A 119 21.22 13.99 9.33
CA PHE A 119 20.26 12.94 9.73
C PHE A 119 20.79 12.00 10.81
N ARG A 120 22.11 11.95 10.99
CA ARG A 120 22.80 11.10 11.97
C ARG A 120 22.30 11.27 13.41
N ASP A 121 21.94 12.50 13.78
CA ASP A 121 21.49 12.83 15.13
C ASP A 121 19.97 12.89 15.26
N VAL A 122 19.24 12.82 14.15
CA VAL A 122 17.77 12.87 14.10
C VAL A 122 17.17 11.48 14.06
N TYR A 123 17.76 10.59 13.26
CA TYR A 123 17.26 9.22 13.07
C TYR A 123 18.31 8.22 13.53
N ARG A 124 17.97 7.45 14.56
CA ARG A 124 18.78 6.35 15.07
C ARG A 124 17.93 5.11 15.23
N TRP A 125 18.21 4.10 14.42
CA TRP A 125 17.70 2.75 14.64
C TRP A 125 18.62 1.99 15.57
N ASP A 126 18.03 1.06 16.34
CA ASP A 126 18.76 0.21 17.27
C ASP A 126 20.00 -0.42 16.62
N ALA A 127 21.06 -0.53 17.44
CA ALA A 127 22.25 -1.31 17.13
C ALA A 127 21.85 -2.63 16.46
N ALA A 128 22.32 -2.85 15.23
CA ALA A 128 22.45 -4.21 14.73
C ALA A 128 23.56 -4.88 15.54
N GLU A 129 23.47 -6.19 15.78
CA GLU A 129 24.55 -6.96 16.39
C GLU A 129 25.90 -6.56 15.77
N GLY A 130 26.80 -5.99 16.58
CA GLY A 130 28.13 -5.54 16.13
C GLY A 130 28.29 -4.06 15.71
N SER A 131 27.25 -3.22 15.75
CA SER A 131 27.37 -1.77 15.46
C SER A 131 27.02 -0.90 16.68
N PRO A 132 27.99 -0.24 17.34
CA PRO A 132 27.72 0.66 18.46
C PRO A 132 26.96 1.94 18.05
N HIS A 133 26.86 2.24 16.75
CA HIS A 133 26.25 3.47 16.23
C HIS A 133 24.86 3.28 15.62
N GLY A 134 24.29 2.06 15.63
CA GLY A 134 22.96 1.83 15.06
C GLY A 134 22.90 1.99 13.54
N GLY A 135 21.69 2.12 13.01
CA GLY A 135 21.45 2.55 11.62
C GLY A 135 20.90 3.98 11.57
N THR A 136 20.98 4.63 10.42
CA THR A 136 20.44 6.00 10.22
C THR A 136 19.87 6.18 8.81
N VAL A 137 19.24 7.33 8.58
CA VAL A 137 18.66 7.71 7.29
C VAL A 137 19.77 8.26 6.39
N PRO A 138 19.91 7.78 5.13
CA PRO A 138 20.85 8.37 4.19
C PRO A 138 20.42 9.80 3.82
N ASP A 139 21.37 10.69 3.52
CA ASP A 139 21.08 12.03 3.02
C ASP A 139 21.36 12.08 1.52
N LEU A 140 20.29 12.13 0.70
CA LEU A 140 20.43 12.08 -0.77
C LEU A 140 21.18 13.28 -1.34
N THR A 141 21.29 14.38 -0.57
CA THR A 141 22.11 15.52 -1.00
C THR A 141 23.61 15.19 -1.03
N GLN A 142 24.03 14.13 -0.34
CA GLN A 142 25.39 13.63 -0.36
C GLN A 142 25.65 12.79 -1.61
N ARG A 143 26.82 13.00 -2.24
CA ARG A 143 27.23 12.22 -3.43
C ARG A 143 27.28 10.73 -3.11
N GLU A 144 27.86 10.37 -1.96
CA GLU A 144 28.02 8.98 -1.55
C GLU A 144 26.69 8.24 -1.43
N ALA A 145 25.64 8.91 -0.93
CA ALA A 145 24.29 8.35 -0.89
C ALA A 145 23.74 8.09 -2.31
N GLN A 146 23.93 9.03 -3.24
CA GLN A 146 23.50 8.82 -4.63
C GLN A 146 24.21 7.62 -5.28
N LEU A 147 25.51 7.46 -5.02
CA LEU A 147 26.28 6.28 -5.48
C LEU A 147 25.69 4.99 -4.88
N TRP A 148 25.36 5.00 -3.59
CA TRP A 148 24.78 3.83 -2.89
C TRP A 148 23.43 3.42 -3.50
N PHE A 149 22.48 4.35 -3.63
CA PHE A 149 21.16 4.05 -4.21
C PHE A 149 21.28 3.55 -5.66
N TYR A 150 22.12 4.19 -6.48
CA TYR A 150 22.34 3.77 -7.85
C TYR A 150 22.97 2.36 -7.91
N TYR A 151 23.99 2.11 -7.09
CA TYR A 151 24.65 0.81 -6.99
C TYR A 151 23.64 -0.30 -6.67
N ARG A 152 22.84 -0.14 -5.61
CA ARG A 152 21.83 -1.13 -5.20
C ARG A 152 20.80 -1.36 -6.30
N ALA A 153 20.33 -0.30 -6.94
CA ALA A 153 19.36 -0.39 -8.04
C ALA A 153 19.92 -1.23 -9.20
N VAL A 154 21.13 -0.93 -9.67
CA VAL A 154 21.76 -1.68 -10.78
C VAL A 154 22.00 -3.14 -10.40
N ARG A 155 22.45 -3.42 -9.18
CA ARG A 155 22.65 -4.81 -8.72
C ARG A 155 21.34 -5.63 -8.72
N TYR A 156 20.22 -5.03 -8.32
CA TYR A 156 18.91 -5.69 -8.41
C TYR A 156 18.48 -5.90 -9.87
N LEU A 157 18.67 -4.92 -10.75
CA LEU A 157 18.39 -5.05 -12.19
C LEU A 157 19.19 -6.20 -12.80
N GLN A 158 20.50 -6.27 -12.51
CA GLN A 158 21.39 -7.37 -12.93
C GLN A 158 20.98 -8.73 -12.36
N SER A 159 20.22 -8.75 -11.26
CA SER A 159 19.68 -9.96 -10.66
C SER A 159 18.29 -10.34 -11.20
N GLY A 160 17.81 -9.62 -12.23
CA GLY A 160 16.54 -9.89 -12.90
C GLY A 160 15.32 -9.29 -12.21
N PHE A 161 15.48 -8.34 -11.29
CA PHE A 161 14.37 -7.60 -10.70
C PHE A 161 13.97 -6.45 -11.62
N GLU A 162 12.66 -6.22 -11.74
CA GLU A 162 12.07 -5.25 -12.69
C GLU A 162 11.18 -4.22 -11.99
N ALA A 163 11.16 -4.25 -10.65
CA ALA A 163 10.61 -3.20 -9.82
C ALA A 163 11.53 -2.89 -8.64
N LEU A 164 11.57 -1.64 -8.20
CA LEU A 164 12.35 -1.18 -7.06
C LEU A 164 11.47 -0.32 -6.15
N HIS A 165 11.32 -0.78 -4.91
CA HIS A 165 10.71 0.00 -3.84
C HIS A 165 11.78 0.89 -3.19
N LEU A 166 11.59 2.20 -3.26
CA LEU A 166 12.53 3.21 -2.78
C LEU A 166 12.18 3.70 -1.37
N GLY A 167 11.45 2.91 -0.58
CA GLY A 167 11.22 3.18 0.84
C GLY A 167 10.46 4.47 1.13
N GLN A 168 10.73 5.06 2.30
CA GLN A 168 10.21 6.36 2.75
C GLN A 168 11.01 7.51 2.15
N VAL A 169 10.79 7.77 0.85
CA VAL A 169 11.51 8.78 0.06
C VAL A 169 11.61 10.16 0.70
N HIS A 170 10.56 10.62 1.40
CA HIS A 170 10.56 11.93 2.04
C HIS A 170 11.56 12.05 3.20
N MET A 171 12.02 10.94 3.79
CA MET A 171 13.03 10.96 4.84
C MET A 171 14.42 11.28 4.30
N TYR A 172 14.87 10.56 3.27
CA TYR A 172 16.23 10.70 2.74
C TYR A 172 16.35 11.76 1.63
N ALA A 173 15.27 12.05 0.91
CA ALA A 173 15.24 13.04 -0.17
C ALA A 173 14.58 14.37 0.25
N GLY A 174 14.08 14.50 1.49
CA GLY A 174 13.35 15.71 1.92
C GLY A 174 14.15 17.02 1.89
N ARG A 175 15.49 16.93 1.84
CA ARG A 175 16.40 18.08 1.70
C ARG A 175 16.78 18.41 0.25
N ASP A 176 16.42 17.54 -0.69
CA ASP A 176 16.63 17.77 -2.12
C ASP A 176 15.62 18.80 -2.63
N SER A 177 16.07 20.05 -2.76
CA SER A 177 15.22 21.16 -3.17
C SER A 177 14.61 20.91 -4.56
N GLY A 178 13.28 20.74 -4.57
CA GLY A 178 12.52 20.41 -5.78
C GLY A 178 12.71 18.97 -6.27
N TYR A 179 13.24 18.06 -5.45
CA TYR A 179 13.48 16.65 -5.80
C TYR A 179 14.35 16.45 -7.06
N ARG A 180 15.27 17.37 -7.36
CA ARG A 180 16.07 17.35 -8.60
C ARG A 180 17.12 16.23 -8.60
N ILE A 181 17.76 15.99 -7.45
CA ILE A 181 18.71 14.87 -7.29
C ILE A 181 17.95 13.55 -7.42
N PHE A 182 16.79 13.43 -6.77
CA PHE A 182 15.96 12.24 -6.83
C PHE A 182 15.44 11.98 -8.25
N ALA A 183 15.01 13.02 -8.97
CA ALA A 183 14.62 12.93 -10.38
C ALA A 183 15.78 12.45 -11.27
N ARG A 184 16.99 13.00 -11.08
CA ARG A 184 18.20 12.54 -11.78
C ARG A 184 18.49 11.08 -11.49
N LEU A 185 18.45 10.67 -10.21
CA LEU A 185 18.69 9.28 -9.81
C LEU A 185 17.66 8.34 -10.44
N CYS A 186 16.38 8.71 -10.40
CA CYS A 186 15.29 7.98 -11.07
C CYS A 186 15.53 7.81 -12.58
N ALA A 187 16.01 8.85 -13.26
CA ALA A 187 16.35 8.80 -14.67
C ALA A 187 17.56 7.88 -14.94
N MET A 188 18.60 7.97 -14.10
CA MET A 188 19.78 7.10 -14.18
C MET A 188 19.43 5.62 -13.99
N ILE A 189 18.55 5.31 -13.03
CA ILE A 189 18.08 3.94 -12.78
C ILE A 189 17.29 3.41 -13.98
N ARG A 190 16.41 4.22 -14.57
CA ARG A 190 15.66 3.83 -15.78
C ARG A 190 16.58 3.64 -16.99
N ALA A 191 17.60 4.49 -17.15
CA ALA A 191 18.62 4.31 -18.18
C ALA A 191 19.44 3.03 -17.96
N ALA A 192 19.76 2.68 -16.71
CA ALA A 192 20.43 1.42 -16.41
C ALA A 192 19.53 0.21 -16.69
N ALA A 193 18.21 0.33 -16.48
CA ALA A 193 17.25 -0.74 -16.75
C ALA A 193 17.16 -1.11 -18.23
N THR A 194 17.41 -0.17 -19.16
CA THR A 194 17.45 -0.50 -20.61
C THR A 194 18.63 -1.42 -20.96
N ARG A 195 19.70 -1.40 -20.16
CA ARG A 195 20.91 -2.22 -20.35
C ARG A 195 20.89 -3.51 -19.54
N TYR A 196 20.46 -3.44 -18.28
CA TYR A 196 20.58 -4.55 -17.33
C TYR A 196 19.24 -5.20 -16.97
N GLY A 197 18.12 -4.51 -17.20
CA GLY A 197 16.80 -5.04 -16.91
C GLY A 197 16.41 -6.12 -17.93
N ARG A 198 15.83 -7.21 -17.45
CA ARG A 198 15.45 -8.37 -18.26
C ARG A 198 14.56 -8.00 -19.46
N ARG A 199 13.60 -7.08 -19.26
CA ARG A 199 12.72 -6.56 -20.32
C ARG A 199 13.00 -5.09 -20.66
N GLY A 200 14.15 -4.55 -20.27
CA GLY A 200 14.55 -3.17 -20.60
C GLY A 200 13.77 -2.07 -19.87
N PHE A 201 13.02 -2.39 -18.81
CA PHE A 201 12.28 -1.43 -18.00
C PHE A 201 12.46 -1.69 -16.50
N VAL A 202 12.08 -0.69 -15.71
CA VAL A 202 11.96 -0.80 -14.25
C VAL A 202 10.75 0.00 -13.77
N LEU A 203 10.01 -0.55 -12.81
CA LEU A 203 8.97 0.16 -12.08
C LEU A 203 9.54 0.72 -10.79
N LEU A 204 9.37 2.02 -10.57
CA LEU A 204 9.78 2.65 -9.32
C LEU A 204 8.56 3.03 -8.50
N ASP A 205 8.56 2.66 -7.23
CA ASP A 205 7.57 3.08 -6.25
C ASP A 205 8.21 3.45 -4.93
N ALA A 206 7.47 4.18 -4.10
CA ALA A 206 7.91 4.61 -2.78
C ALA A 206 6.70 4.89 -1.88
N HIS A 207 6.95 5.04 -0.59
CA HIS A 207 5.98 5.58 0.36
C HIS A 207 5.81 7.09 0.19
N THR A 208 4.81 7.49 -0.60
CA THR A 208 4.53 8.90 -0.93
C THR A 208 3.10 9.12 -1.44
N HIS A 209 2.61 10.38 -1.41
CA HIS A 209 1.41 10.82 -2.14
C HIS A 209 1.71 11.12 -3.62
N GLY A 210 2.87 10.75 -4.12
CA GLY A 210 3.35 11.06 -5.46
C GLY A 210 4.26 12.28 -5.41
N ILE A 211 5.27 12.27 -6.29
CA ILE A 211 6.24 13.36 -6.45
C ILE A 211 6.23 13.72 -7.93
N ALA A 212 5.87 14.96 -8.24
CA ALA A 212 5.82 15.46 -9.61
C ALA A 212 6.65 16.74 -9.76
N ILE A 213 7.33 16.86 -10.90
CA ILE A 213 8.06 18.08 -11.31
C ILE A 213 7.45 18.53 -12.63
N ASP A 214 6.92 19.75 -12.67
CA ASP A 214 6.26 20.32 -13.85
C ASP A 214 5.17 19.40 -14.44
N GLY A 215 4.39 18.76 -13.57
CA GLY A 215 3.33 17.82 -13.93
C GLY A 215 3.80 16.41 -14.28
N ASN A 216 5.10 16.12 -14.30
CA ASN A 216 5.65 14.79 -14.58
C ASN A 216 5.95 14.02 -13.29
N LEU A 217 5.33 12.86 -13.12
CA LEU A 217 5.54 11.97 -11.99
C LEU A 217 6.91 11.30 -12.07
N LEU A 218 7.63 11.24 -10.94
CA LEU A 218 8.95 10.60 -10.86
C LEU A 218 8.86 9.07 -10.68
N LEU A 219 7.72 8.58 -10.19
CA LEU A 219 7.45 7.18 -9.85
C LEU A 219 6.34 6.62 -10.74
N ASP A 220 6.39 5.32 -10.99
CA ASP A 220 5.39 4.60 -11.79
C ASP A 220 4.11 4.33 -10.98
N PHE A 221 4.23 4.15 -9.66
CA PHE A 221 3.12 4.07 -8.72
C PHE A 221 3.56 4.45 -7.29
N CYS A 222 2.60 4.64 -6.40
CA CYS A 222 2.81 4.95 -4.99
C CYS A 222 2.46 3.72 -4.13
N SER A 223 3.20 3.47 -3.05
CA SER A 223 2.94 2.34 -2.14
C SER A 223 2.63 2.81 -0.73
N ARG A 224 1.66 2.19 -0.05
CA ARG A 224 1.27 2.58 1.31
C ARG A 224 0.77 1.42 2.15
N PRO A 225 0.97 1.46 3.46
CA PRO A 225 0.23 0.61 4.38
C PRO A 225 -1.27 0.99 4.39
N ILE A 226 -2.11 0.04 4.79
CA ILE A 226 -3.50 0.32 5.12
C ILE A 226 -3.59 1.40 6.19
N SER A 227 -4.64 2.22 6.10
CA SER A 227 -5.08 3.04 7.22
C SER A 227 -6.30 2.39 7.85
N ALA A 228 -6.25 2.14 9.14
CA ALA A 228 -7.33 1.51 9.87
C ALA A 228 -7.44 2.05 11.29
N ARG A 229 -8.57 1.73 11.94
CA ARG A 229 -8.79 1.94 13.37
C ARG A 229 -9.55 0.76 13.97
N ASN A 230 -9.46 0.60 15.29
CA ASN A 230 -10.22 -0.39 16.02
C ASN A 230 -11.72 -0.16 15.82
N PHE A 231 -12.48 -1.23 15.66
CA PHE A 231 -13.94 -1.18 15.64
C PHE A 231 -14.48 -1.51 17.04
N ALA A 232 -14.89 -0.51 17.80
CA ALA A 232 -15.21 -0.69 19.21
C ALA A 232 -16.45 -1.58 19.42
N GLU A 233 -17.39 -1.55 18.49
CA GLU A 233 -18.63 -2.31 18.50
C GLU A 233 -18.42 -3.81 18.27
N GLN A 234 -17.30 -4.18 17.63
CA GLN A 234 -16.91 -5.58 17.45
C GLN A 234 -15.41 -5.72 17.76
N PRO A 235 -15.07 -6.03 19.03
CA PRO A 235 -13.68 -6.10 19.48
C PRO A 235 -12.78 -6.98 18.63
N GLU A 236 -11.50 -6.64 18.59
CA GLU A 236 -10.45 -7.27 17.76
C GLU A 236 -10.59 -7.06 16.24
N ARG A 237 -11.70 -6.50 15.74
CA ARG A 237 -11.86 -6.12 14.33
C ARG A 237 -11.41 -4.68 14.08
N ILE A 238 -11.01 -4.40 12.84
CA ILE A 238 -10.67 -3.04 12.39
C ILE A 238 -11.55 -2.63 11.22
N ILE A 239 -11.71 -1.32 11.06
CA ILE A 239 -12.36 -0.69 9.91
C ILE A 239 -11.32 0.13 9.15
N LEU A 240 -11.38 0.04 7.82
CA LEU A 240 -10.47 0.78 6.96
C LEU A 240 -10.87 2.25 6.91
N VAL A 241 -9.87 3.10 6.87
CA VAL A 241 -9.99 4.56 6.88
C VAL A 241 -9.46 5.08 5.55
N GLN A 242 -10.32 5.79 4.81
CA GLN A 242 -9.90 6.43 3.58
C GLN A 242 -8.92 7.58 3.90
N ARG A 243 -7.86 7.67 3.11
CA ARG A 243 -6.87 8.77 3.16
C ARG A 243 -6.88 9.54 1.86
N GLY A 244 -6.16 10.66 1.83
CA GLY A 244 -6.01 11.48 0.63
C GLY A 244 -5.41 10.69 -0.53
N GLN A 245 -5.89 10.99 -1.73
CA GLN A 245 -5.40 10.38 -2.97
C GLN A 245 -3.93 10.77 -3.24
N SER A 246 -3.28 10.02 -4.11
CA SER A 246 -2.02 10.44 -4.73
C SER A 246 -2.28 11.61 -5.68
N ILE A 247 -1.26 12.44 -5.91
CA ILE A 247 -1.30 13.46 -6.96
C ILE A 247 -1.33 12.78 -8.34
N GLY A 248 -2.03 13.42 -9.29
CA GLY A 248 -1.99 13.07 -10.71
C GLY A 248 -0.83 13.74 -11.45
N GLY A 249 -0.75 13.48 -12.75
CA GLY A 249 0.29 13.99 -13.63
C GLY A 249 0.50 13.10 -14.84
N ILE A 250 1.66 13.26 -15.48
CA ILE A 250 2.13 12.40 -16.57
C ILE A 250 3.06 11.34 -15.97
N LEU A 251 2.73 10.06 -16.17
CA LEU A 251 3.57 8.95 -15.73
C LEU A 251 4.91 8.94 -16.49
N PRO A 252 5.95 8.29 -15.95
CA PRO A 252 7.22 8.09 -16.67
C PRO A 252 7.06 7.43 -18.06
N GLY A 253 5.96 6.71 -18.31
CA GLY A 253 5.61 6.15 -19.61
C GLY A 253 4.86 7.08 -20.58
N GLY A 254 4.63 8.34 -20.19
CA GLY A 254 3.99 9.38 -20.99
C GLY A 254 2.47 9.43 -20.93
N ASP A 255 1.81 8.53 -20.19
CA ASP A 255 0.35 8.54 -20.06
C ASP A 255 -0.10 9.51 -18.97
N PRO A 256 -1.16 10.31 -19.20
CA PRO A 256 -1.77 11.12 -18.16
C PRO A 256 -2.56 10.25 -17.18
N CYS A 257 -2.57 10.65 -15.91
CA CYS A 257 -3.45 10.10 -14.88
C CYS A 257 -3.91 11.20 -13.94
N ASP A 258 -5.18 11.14 -13.54
CA ASP A 258 -5.80 12.03 -12.55
C ASP A 258 -5.29 11.77 -11.13
N ILE A 259 -4.96 10.51 -10.83
CA ILE A 259 -4.18 10.09 -9.68
C ILE A 259 -3.11 9.08 -10.09
N SER A 260 -1.93 9.15 -9.48
CA SER A 260 -0.89 8.13 -9.66
C SER A 260 -1.40 6.75 -9.19
N PRO A 261 -1.16 5.65 -9.94
CA PRO A 261 -1.45 4.31 -9.47
C PRO A 261 -0.95 4.09 -8.06
N THR A 262 -1.75 3.45 -7.22
CA THR A 262 -1.47 3.30 -5.79
C THR A 262 -1.66 1.86 -5.37
N LEU A 263 -0.66 1.30 -4.71
CA LEU A 263 -0.65 -0.05 -4.15
C LEU A 263 -0.75 0.05 -2.62
N ILE A 264 -1.77 -0.59 -2.04
CA ILE A 264 -2.05 -0.57 -0.60
C ILE A 264 -1.77 -1.95 -0.02
N GLU A 265 -0.96 -2.04 1.03
CA GLU A 265 -0.54 -3.32 1.63
C GLU A 265 -0.88 -3.44 3.12
N VAL A 266 -0.92 -4.67 3.62
CA VAL A 266 -0.93 -4.98 5.05
C VAL A 266 0.53 -5.06 5.52
N ASP A 267 1.02 -3.98 6.13
CA ASP A 267 2.45 -3.77 6.36
C ASP A 267 2.93 -4.26 7.73
N ASN A 268 4.26 -4.40 7.90
CA ASN A 268 4.90 -4.61 9.19
C ASN A 268 5.66 -3.36 9.59
N TRP A 269 5.36 -2.82 10.78
CA TRP A 269 6.03 -1.63 11.29
C TRP A 269 7.13 -1.96 12.32
N GLY A 270 7.53 -3.23 12.43
CA GLY A 270 8.81 -3.62 13.03
C GLY A 270 9.04 -3.16 14.47
N GLY A 271 7.99 -3.09 15.30
CA GLY A 271 8.14 -2.66 16.71
C GLY A 271 6.92 -2.01 17.34
N TYR A 272 5.86 -1.75 16.58
CA TYR A 272 4.62 -1.15 17.07
C TYR A 272 3.70 -2.13 17.80
N SER A 273 3.91 -3.44 17.62
CA SER A 273 3.22 -4.45 18.40
C SER A 273 3.65 -4.37 19.88
N LEU A 274 2.66 -4.36 20.77
CA LEU A 274 2.85 -4.43 22.21
C LEU A 274 3.63 -5.70 22.62
N SER A 275 4.26 -5.68 23.79
CA SER A 275 4.91 -6.89 24.33
C SER A 275 3.87 -7.98 24.62
N ALA A 276 4.31 -9.23 24.71
CA ALA A 276 3.41 -10.36 25.04
C ALA A 276 2.66 -10.14 26.37
N GLU A 277 3.33 -9.56 27.37
CA GLU A 277 2.72 -9.21 28.66
C GLU A 277 1.62 -8.14 28.50
N GLN A 278 1.90 -7.11 27.71
CA GLN A 278 0.94 -6.03 27.43
C GLN A 278 -0.25 -6.51 26.60
N LEU A 279 -0.03 -7.42 25.64
CA LEU A 279 -1.07 -8.02 24.82
C LEU A 279 -2.03 -8.90 25.64
N ALA A 280 -1.62 -9.41 26.80
CA ALA A 280 -2.48 -10.14 27.72
C ALA A 280 -3.53 -9.22 28.40
N ASN A 281 -3.34 -7.90 28.36
CA ASN A 281 -4.27 -6.93 28.93
C ASN A 281 -5.26 -6.41 27.87
N ALA A 282 -6.50 -6.89 27.92
CA ALA A 282 -7.56 -6.50 26.98
C ALA A 282 -7.88 -4.99 26.99
N ALA A 283 -7.83 -4.33 28.16
CA ALA A 283 -8.08 -2.89 28.25
C ALA A 283 -6.96 -2.09 27.56
N GLN A 284 -5.71 -2.55 27.69
CA GLN A 284 -4.57 -1.93 27.02
C GLN A 284 -4.63 -2.13 25.50
N ARG A 285 -5.01 -3.33 25.03
CA ARG A 285 -5.23 -3.57 23.59
C ARG A 285 -6.29 -2.65 23.02
N ALA A 286 -7.43 -2.51 23.69
CA ALA A 286 -8.54 -1.67 23.22
C ALA A 286 -8.15 -0.20 23.03
N GLN A 287 -7.23 0.31 23.84
CA GLN A 287 -6.72 1.68 23.78
C GLN A 287 -5.60 1.88 22.75
N THR A 288 -5.07 0.81 22.18
CA THR A 288 -3.95 0.85 21.23
C THR A 288 -4.45 0.58 19.82
N ASN A 289 -3.91 1.30 18.83
CA ASN A 289 -4.22 1.08 17.42
C ASN A 289 -4.01 -0.39 17.01
N ARG A 290 -4.92 -0.91 16.16
CA ARG A 290 -4.97 -2.31 15.69
C ARG A 290 -4.88 -3.30 16.84
N TRP A 291 -5.57 -2.98 17.94
CA TRP A 291 -5.64 -3.82 19.13
C TRP A 291 -4.27 -4.18 19.74
N GLY A 292 -3.29 -3.30 19.59
CA GLY A 292 -1.95 -3.52 20.14
C GLY A 292 -0.97 -4.24 19.21
N TYR A 293 -1.33 -4.43 17.94
CA TYR A 293 -0.46 -5.02 16.92
C TYR A 293 -0.09 -3.99 15.83
N ASP A 294 0.91 -4.30 15.01
CA ASP A 294 1.04 -3.70 13.67
C ASP A 294 0.06 -4.37 12.67
N ASP A 295 -0.03 -3.86 11.43
CA ASP A 295 -1.08 -4.26 10.49
C ASP A 295 -1.03 -5.76 10.15
N ILE A 296 0.15 -6.31 9.82
CA ILE A 296 0.28 -7.75 9.53
C ILE A 296 0.15 -8.60 10.79
N ALA A 297 0.70 -8.17 11.92
CA ALA A 297 0.56 -8.91 13.15
C ALA A 297 -0.92 -9.02 13.55
N TRP A 298 -1.67 -7.92 13.47
CA TRP A 298 -3.12 -7.93 13.70
C TRP A 298 -3.80 -8.94 12.77
N PHE A 299 -3.52 -8.85 11.47
CA PHE A 299 -4.11 -9.72 10.46
C PHE A 299 -3.80 -11.21 10.72
N ALA A 300 -2.56 -11.53 11.05
CA ALA A 300 -2.11 -12.89 11.31
C ALA A 300 -2.75 -13.48 12.58
N HIS A 301 -3.06 -12.66 13.59
CA HIS A 301 -3.74 -13.10 14.81
C HIS A 301 -5.25 -13.30 14.64
N GLN A 302 -5.83 -12.92 13.49
CA GLN A 302 -7.24 -13.19 13.23
C GLN A 302 -7.47 -14.66 12.82
N PRO A 303 -8.62 -15.26 13.16
CA PRO A 303 -9.04 -16.54 12.58
C PRO A 303 -9.03 -16.52 11.05
N LEU A 304 -8.87 -17.69 10.41
CA LEU A 304 -8.84 -17.78 8.94
C LEU A 304 -10.07 -17.13 8.29
N SER A 305 -11.28 -17.36 8.81
CA SER A 305 -12.51 -16.76 8.29
C SER A 305 -12.49 -15.23 8.33
N GLU A 306 -11.94 -14.65 9.40
CA GLU A 306 -11.81 -13.19 9.54
C GLU A 306 -10.74 -12.62 8.62
N ARG A 307 -9.64 -13.35 8.41
CA ARG A 307 -8.63 -12.98 7.38
C ARG A 307 -9.22 -12.97 5.99
N GLU A 308 -9.99 -14.00 5.63
CA GLU A 308 -10.65 -14.09 4.32
C GLU A 308 -11.68 -12.99 4.14
N HIS A 309 -12.49 -12.71 5.17
CA HIS A 309 -13.41 -11.58 5.21
C HIS A 309 -12.67 -10.25 4.98
N PHE A 310 -11.60 -10.00 5.75
CA PHE A 310 -10.84 -8.77 5.66
C PHE A 310 -10.15 -8.59 4.30
N MET A 311 -9.59 -9.65 3.71
CA MET A 311 -8.98 -9.55 2.37
C MET A 311 -9.99 -9.12 1.31
N GLN A 312 -11.21 -9.66 1.36
CA GLN A 312 -12.27 -9.26 0.43
C GLN A 312 -12.77 -7.84 0.74
N TYR A 313 -12.92 -7.48 2.01
CA TYR A 313 -13.25 -6.12 2.45
C TYR A 313 -12.24 -5.11 1.90
N ALA A 314 -10.94 -5.33 2.16
CA ALA A 314 -9.85 -4.46 1.77
C ALA A 314 -9.72 -4.34 0.25
N HIS A 315 -9.83 -5.46 -0.47
CA HIS A 315 -9.85 -5.45 -1.93
C HIS A 315 -10.99 -4.55 -2.47
N ARG A 316 -12.23 -4.79 -2.02
CA ARG A 316 -13.39 -3.99 -2.45
C ARG A 316 -13.25 -2.52 -2.03
N PHE A 317 -12.81 -2.26 -0.80
CA PHE A 317 -12.64 -0.92 -0.24
C PHE A 317 -11.63 -0.10 -1.03
N VAL A 318 -10.48 -0.69 -1.38
CA VAL A 318 -9.45 0.00 -2.18
C VAL A 318 -9.93 0.23 -3.61
N ARG A 319 -10.60 -0.75 -4.24
CA ARG A 319 -11.15 -0.62 -5.60
C ARG A 319 -12.30 0.38 -5.71
N ALA A 320 -13.05 0.59 -4.63
CA ALA A 320 -14.13 1.58 -4.58
C ALA A 320 -13.62 3.03 -4.55
N GLN A 321 -12.36 3.26 -4.17
CA GLN A 321 -11.80 4.62 -4.12
C GLN A 321 -11.38 5.14 -5.49
N HIS A 322 -10.77 4.30 -6.33
CA HIS A 322 -10.34 4.66 -7.68
C HIS A 322 -9.95 3.46 -8.53
N ASP A 323 -9.99 3.59 -9.86
CA ASP A 323 -9.47 2.59 -10.79
C ASP A 323 -7.96 2.38 -10.74
N HIS A 324 -7.25 3.33 -10.15
CA HIS A 324 -5.82 3.33 -10.02
C HIS A 324 -5.33 2.79 -8.66
N CYS A 325 -6.25 2.43 -7.76
CA CYS A 325 -5.92 1.90 -6.43
C CYS A 325 -6.03 0.38 -6.40
N TYR A 326 -5.00 -0.30 -5.90
CA TYR A 326 -4.91 -1.75 -5.86
C TYR A 326 -4.55 -2.23 -4.46
N PHE A 327 -5.15 -3.33 -4.03
CA PHE A 327 -4.80 -3.97 -2.77
C PHE A 327 -3.78 -5.08 -3.02
N GLN A 328 -2.63 -4.97 -2.37
CA GLN A 328 -1.57 -5.96 -2.39
C GLN A 328 -1.89 -7.05 -1.37
N MET A 329 -2.19 -8.25 -1.86
CA MET A 329 -2.60 -9.36 -1.01
C MET A 329 -1.43 -9.83 -0.13
N PRO A 330 -1.65 -10.09 1.17
CA PRO A 330 -0.62 -10.62 2.05
C PRO A 330 -0.32 -12.08 1.70
N LEU A 331 0.88 -12.36 1.18
CA LEU A 331 1.35 -13.73 0.95
C LEU A 331 2.38 -14.13 2.00
N ARG A 332 3.41 -13.31 2.20
CA ARG A 332 4.45 -13.53 3.20
C ARG A 332 4.92 -12.20 3.79
N ARG A 333 5.00 -12.09 5.11
CA ARG A 333 5.47 -10.86 5.78
C ARG A 333 5.91 -11.17 7.20
N THR A 334 6.96 -10.51 7.68
CA THR A 334 7.49 -10.76 9.04
C THR A 334 6.50 -10.29 10.11
N LEU A 335 6.36 -11.07 11.18
CA LEU A 335 5.53 -10.74 12.35
C LEU A 335 6.30 -9.93 13.40
N GLY A 336 7.62 -9.77 13.24
CA GLY A 336 8.46 -9.03 14.17
C GLY A 336 8.26 -9.47 15.62
N ARG A 337 7.91 -8.52 16.50
CA ARG A 337 7.71 -8.77 17.95
C ARG A 337 6.47 -9.59 18.27
N ALA A 338 5.58 -9.79 17.30
CA ALA A 338 4.32 -10.51 17.45
C ALA A 338 4.35 -11.89 16.77
N ALA A 339 5.52 -12.53 16.69
CA ALA A 339 5.63 -13.93 16.29
C ALA A 339 4.75 -14.82 17.18
N MET A 340 4.13 -15.84 16.58
CA MET A 340 3.16 -16.71 17.26
C MET A 340 3.43 -18.19 16.99
N THR A 341 2.70 -19.09 17.65
CA THR A 341 2.80 -20.53 17.37
C THR A 341 1.66 -20.95 16.44
N VAL A 342 1.99 -21.56 15.31
CA VAL A 342 1.07 -22.13 14.34
C VAL A 342 1.42 -23.60 14.15
N ASN A 343 0.43 -24.49 14.33
CA ASN A 343 0.59 -25.94 14.20
C ASN A 343 1.81 -26.50 14.97
N GLY A 344 2.03 -26.00 16.19
CA GLY A 344 3.14 -26.42 17.06
C GLY A 344 4.53 -25.88 16.68
N ARG A 345 4.63 -25.00 15.67
CA ARG A 345 5.87 -24.33 15.30
C ARG A 345 5.78 -22.83 15.53
N ARG A 346 6.88 -22.24 15.99
CA ARG A 346 7.01 -20.79 16.07
C ARG A 346 7.10 -20.21 14.66
N ALA A 347 6.16 -19.35 14.31
CA ALA A 347 6.08 -18.65 13.04
C ALA A 347 6.59 -17.21 13.22
N GLU A 348 7.71 -16.90 12.57
CA GLU A 348 8.29 -15.54 12.51
C GLU A 348 7.73 -14.72 11.33
N PHE A 349 7.04 -15.40 10.41
CA PHE A 349 6.41 -14.82 9.24
C PHE A 349 4.97 -15.29 9.16
N PHE A 350 4.06 -14.38 8.79
CA PHE A 350 2.80 -14.76 8.20
C PHE A 350 3.07 -15.42 6.84
N LYS A 351 2.38 -16.53 6.56
CA LYS A 351 2.44 -17.27 5.30
C LYS A 351 1.01 -17.64 4.89
N ALA A 352 0.47 -17.07 3.82
CA ALA A 352 -0.90 -17.38 3.36
C ALA A 352 -1.04 -18.80 2.80
N ASN A 353 0.08 -19.50 2.65
CA ASN A 353 0.17 -20.88 2.22
C ASN A 353 -0.77 -21.78 3.03
N THR A 354 -1.46 -22.69 2.35
CA THR A 354 -2.23 -23.74 3.02
C THR A 354 -1.27 -24.64 3.81
N PRO A 355 -1.55 -24.94 5.09
CA PRO A 355 -0.69 -25.80 5.90
C PRO A 355 -0.42 -27.13 5.20
N SER A 356 0.86 -27.51 5.09
CA SER A 356 1.29 -28.75 4.45
C SER A 356 2.62 -29.22 5.05
N PRO A 357 3.09 -30.45 4.76
CA PRO A 357 4.44 -30.86 5.17
C PRO A 357 5.55 -29.93 4.66
N ALA A 358 5.36 -29.26 3.52
CA ALA A 358 6.31 -28.31 2.94
C ALA A 358 6.20 -26.90 3.53
N CYS A 359 5.05 -26.55 4.13
CA CYS A 359 4.83 -25.29 4.85
C CYS A 359 3.97 -25.56 6.11
N PRO A 360 4.55 -26.19 7.15
CA PRO A 360 3.78 -26.64 8.32
C PRO A 360 3.23 -25.48 9.16
N ASP A 361 3.90 -24.34 9.13
CA ASP A 361 3.51 -23.07 9.78
C ASP A 361 2.69 -22.15 8.85
N GLY A 362 2.10 -22.71 7.78
CA GLY A 362 1.17 -21.99 6.92
C GLY A 362 -0.09 -21.54 7.67
N PHE A 363 -0.56 -20.33 7.40
CA PHE A 363 -1.76 -19.76 8.02
C PHE A 363 -3.02 -20.03 7.19
N GLY A 364 -2.87 -20.45 5.94
CA GLY A 364 -3.95 -20.49 4.96
C GLY A 364 -4.39 -19.10 4.50
N GLY A 365 -5.08 -19.05 3.36
CA GLY A 365 -5.54 -17.81 2.73
C GLY A 365 -5.27 -17.74 1.23
N GLU A 366 -4.33 -18.53 0.70
CA GLU A 366 -4.03 -18.56 -0.75
C GLU A 366 -5.26 -18.85 -1.63
N ASN A 367 -6.15 -19.73 -1.17
CA ASN A 367 -7.40 -20.04 -1.87
C ASN A 367 -8.36 -18.84 -1.88
N ALA A 368 -8.37 -18.04 -0.81
CA ALA A 368 -9.18 -16.82 -0.75
C ALA A 368 -8.60 -15.73 -1.66
N ILE A 369 -7.27 -15.59 -1.73
CA ILE A 369 -6.60 -14.69 -2.68
C ILE A 369 -7.00 -15.05 -4.11
N ALA A 370 -6.86 -16.33 -4.48
CA ALA A 370 -7.26 -16.82 -5.80
C ALA A 370 -8.75 -16.54 -6.06
N ARG A 371 -9.64 -16.89 -5.10
CA ARG A 371 -11.09 -16.66 -5.23
C ARG A 371 -11.42 -15.18 -5.43
N ILE A 372 -10.87 -14.28 -4.63
CA ILE A 372 -11.14 -12.83 -4.71
C ILE A 372 -10.73 -12.28 -6.08
N TRP A 373 -9.58 -12.69 -6.62
CA TRP A 373 -9.13 -12.20 -7.92
C TRP A 373 -9.89 -12.80 -9.12
N HIS A 374 -10.52 -13.96 -8.96
CA HIS A 374 -11.39 -14.54 -9.99
C HIS A 374 -12.84 -14.05 -9.89
N GLN A 375 -13.21 -13.31 -8.84
CA GLN A 375 -14.50 -12.65 -8.73
C GLN A 375 -14.46 -11.33 -9.50
N PRO A 376 -15.27 -11.15 -10.57
CA PRO A 376 -15.40 -9.87 -11.23
C PRO A 376 -15.86 -8.80 -10.24
N LEU A 377 -15.23 -7.62 -10.31
CA LEU A 377 -15.62 -6.45 -9.52
C LEU A 377 -15.63 -5.23 -10.45
N GLU A 378 -16.77 -5.03 -11.10
CA GLU A 378 -17.01 -3.84 -11.91
C GLU A 378 -17.73 -2.81 -11.05
N LEU A 379 -17.13 -1.62 -10.94
CA LEU A 379 -17.64 -0.54 -10.11
C LEU A 379 -17.84 0.70 -10.97
N PRO A 380 -18.98 1.40 -10.84
CA PRO A 380 -19.23 2.61 -11.59
C PRO A 380 -18.21 3.70 -11.22
N ARG A 381 -18.01 4.63 -12.15
CA ARG A 381 -17.17 5.81 -12.00
C ARG A 381 -18.00 7.04 -12.27
N PHE A 382 -17.77 8.07 -11.46
CA PHE A 382 -18.59 9.27 -11.45
C PHE A 382 -17.74 10.44 -11.93
N ALA A 383 -18.10 11.01 -13.08
CA ALA A 383 -17.49 12.23 -13.54
C ALA A 383 -18.08 13.40 -12.76
N ALA A 384 -17.22 14.19 -12.11
CA ALA A 384 -17.67 15.38 -11.39
C ALA A 384 -18.18 16.44 -12.37
N SER A 385 -19.37 16.98 -12.10
CA SER A 385 -19.96 18.10 -12.86
C SER A 385 -19.74 19.42 -12.12
N THR A 386 -19.43 20.46 -12.90
CA THR A 386 -19.32 21.85 -12.44
C THR A 386 -20.65 22.61 -12.50
N ASP A 387 -21.67 22.09 -13.18
CA ASP A 387 -23.00 22.73 -13.26
C ASP A 387 -23.87 22.32 -12.08
N ASP A 388 -23.86 23.15 -11.05
CA ASP A 388 -24.54 22.91 -9.77
C ASP A 388 -26.05 23.18 -9.77
N ARG A 389 -26.68 23.34 -10.94
CA ARG A 389 -28.10 23.67 -11.06
C ARG A 389 -28.96 22.41 -11.20
N VAL A 390 -30.11 22.43 -10.54
CA VAL A 390 -31.21 21.49 -10.77
C VAL A 390 -31.98 21.95 -12.03
N PRO A 391 -32.03 21.18 -13.12
CA PRO A 391 -32.58 21.65 -14.40
C PRO A 391 -34.05 22.06 -14.31
N ALA A 392 -34.84 21.33 -13.51
CA ALA A 392 -36.27 21.57 -13.37
C ALA A 392 -36.61 22.89 -12.65
N THR A 393 -35.75 23.36 -11.75
CA THR A 393 -36.05 24.49 -10.86
C THR A 393 -35.06 25.66 -11.01
N GLY A 394 -33.92 25.43 -11.65
CA GLY A 394 -32.80 26.37 -11.66
C GLY A 394 -32.11 26.54 -10.29
N GLN A 395 -32.56 25.83 -9.25
CA GLN A 395 -31.99 25.92 -7.91
C GLN A 395 -30.55 25.41 -7.92
N ARG A 396 -29.64 26.15 -7.29
CA ARG A 396 -28.27 25.68 -7.07
C ARG A 396 -28.22 24.69 -5.91
N THR A 397 -27.47 23.61 -6.06
CA THR A 397 -27.27 22.62 -5.00
C THR A 397 -26.16 23.06 -4.04
N PRO A 398 -26.41 23.11 -2.72
CA PRO A 398 -25.39 23.44 -1.74
C PRO A 398 -24.37 22.31 -1.61
N GLN A 399 -23.09 22.67 -1.65
CA GLN A 399 -21.96 21.72 -1.54
C GLN A 399 -21.06 22.06 -0.34
N PRO A 400 -20.40 21.07 0.29
CA PRO A 400 -20.45 19.65 -0.04
C PRO A 400 -21.75 18.96 0.41
N VAL A 401 -22.11 17.87 -0.27
CA VAL A 401 -23.16 16.94 0.18
C VAL A 401 -22.49 15.70 0.74
N ALA A 402 -22.90 15.26 1.93
CA ALA A 402 -22.26 14.19 2.67
C ALA A 402 -23.25 13.26 3.38
N ILE A 403 -22.87 12.00 3.51
CA ILE A 403 -23.56 11.02 4.35
C ILE A 403 -23.18 11.28 5.81
N VAL A 404 -24.17 11.41 6.68
CA VAL A 404 -23.98 11.63 8.12
C VAL A 404 -24.65 10.53 8.92
N GLY A 405 -23.93 9.96 9.89
CA GLY A 405 -24.42 8.90 10.76
C GLY A 405 -23.32 7.90 11.11
N THR A 406 -23.70 6.82 11.80
CA THR A 406 -22.75 5.77 12.21
C THR A 406 -22.02 5.16 11.01
N ILE A 407 -22.67 5.08 9.84
CA ILE A 407 -22.06 4.60 8.59
C ILE A 407 -20.79 5.34 8.16
N GLN A 408 -20.62 6.61 8.57
CA GLN A 408 -19.40 7.37 8.26
C GLN A 408 -18.15 6.64 8.74
N GLN A 409 -18.29 5.79 9.75
CA GLN A 409 -17.17 5.06 10.28
C GLN A 409 -16.50 4.13 9.29
N PHE A 410 -17.28 3.49 8.41
CA PHE A 410 -16.78 2.60 7.36
C PHE A 410 -16.16 3.34 6.18
N LEU A 411 -16.25 4.67 6.17
CA LEU A 411 -15.63 5.55 5.19
C LEU A 411 -14.39 6.25 5.75
N GLY A 412 -14.06 6.03 7.03
CA GLY A 412 -12.98 6.75 7.72
C GLY A 412 -13.40 8.09 8.33
N GLY A 413 -14.70 8.38 8.40
CA GLY A 413 -15.26 9.53 9.09
C GLY A 413 -15.62 9.27 10.55
N LEU A 414 -15.87 10.34 11.29
CA LEU A 414 -16.50 10.28 12.61
C LEU A 414 -18.02 10.43 12.43
N PRO A 415 -18.85 9.63 13.13
CA PRO A 415 -20.30 9.81 13.10
C PRO A 415 -20.70 11.23 13.49
N GLY A 416 -21.56 11.86 12.69
CA GLY A 416 -22.10 13.20 12.93
C GLY A 416 -21.34 14.34 12.25
N ASP A 417 -20.20 14.06 11.60
CA ASP A 417 -19.40 15.09 10.93
C ASP A 417 -19.93 15.38 9.52
N ALA A 418 -20.81 16.38 9.38
CA ALA A 418 -21.32 16.85 8.09
C ALA A 418 -20.24 17.38 7.14
N SER A 419 -19.05 17.70 7.65
CA SER A 419 -17.95 18.23 6.85
C SER A 419 -16.99 17.14 6.38
N CYS A 420 -17.15 15.89 6.84
CA CYS A 420 -16.23 14.79 6.63
C CYS A 420 -15.99 14.52 5.12
N PRO A 421 -14.76 14.75 4.61
CA PRO A 421 -14.46 14.60 3.19
C PRO A 421 -14.69 13.18 2.66
N TRP A 422 -14.48 12.17 3.50
CA TRP A 422 -14.61 10.75 3.12
C TRP A 422 -16.05 10.30 2.95
N SER A 423 -17.00 11.04 3.54
CA SER A 423 -18.44 10.77 3.40
C SER A 423 -19.12 11.61 2.33
N ARG A 424 -18.37 12.46 1.61
CA ARG A 424 -18.90 13.30 0.54
C ARG A 424 -19.26 12.48 -0.69
N PHE A 425 -20.32 12.90 -1.35
CA PHE A 425 -20.70 12.44 -2.68
C PHE A 425 -19.91 13.15 -3.77
N THR A 426 -19.81 12.52 -4.92
CA THR A 426 -19.44 13.19 -6.18
C THR A 426 -20.70 13.79 -6.79
N HIS A 427 -20.71 15.09 -7.03
CA HIS A 427 -21.78 15.74 -7.77
C HIS A 427 -21.65 15.42 -9.27
N THR A 428 -22.65 14.77 -9.86
CA THR A 428 -22.62 14.30 -11.26
C THR A 428 -23.50 15.14 -12.20
N GLY A 429 -24.03 16.26 -11.70
CA GLY A 429 -24.84 17.21 -12.46
C GLY A 429 -26.34 16.95 -12.30
N GLY A 430 -27.14 17.94 -12.70
CA GLY A 430 -28.59 17.80 -12.64
C GLY A 430 -29.17 17.75 -11.21
N GLY A 431 -28.38 18.10 -10.20
CA GLY A 431 -28.71 17.90 -8.79
C GLY A 431 -28.48 16.48 -8.26
N ARG A 432 -27.76 15.63 -8.99
CA ARG A 432 -27.46 14.25 -8.61
C ARG A 432 -26.11 14.13 -7.91
N PHE A 433 -26.08 13.30 -6.88
CA PHE A 433 -24.92 13.06 -6.03
C PHE A 433 -24.71 11.57 -5.87
N GLU A 434 -23.51 11.08 -6.18
CA GLU A 434 -23.22 9.65 -6.26
C GLU A 434 -22.02 9.24 -5.42
N LYS A 435 -22.12 8.08 -4.77
CA LYS A 435 -21.05 7.54 -3.93
C LYS A 435 -21.06 6.02 -3.91
N LEU A 436 -19.86 5.44 -3.88
CA LEU A 436 -19.64 4.03 -3.55
C LEU A 436 -19.25 3.88 -2.08
N LEU A 437 -19.81 2.86 -1.45
CA LEU A 437 -19.60 2.50 -0.05
C LEU A 437 -19.28 1.01 0.02
N VAL A 438 -18.31 0.62 0.84
CA VAL A 438 -18.06 -0.80 1.13
C VAL A 438 -18.44 -1.06 2.57
N ILE A 439 -19.45 -1.90 2.74
CA ILE A 439 -20.06 -2.22 4.03
C ILE A 439 -19.50 -3.58 4.49
N PRO A 440 -18.63 -3.60 5.52
CA PRO A 440 -17.90 -4.81 5.89
C PRO A 440 -18.82 -5.93 6.43
N TRP A 441 -19.87 -5.61 7.18
CA TRP A 441 -20.73 -6.62 7.80
C TRP A 441 -22.17 -6.48 7.32
N ARG A 442 -22.91 -7.59 7.26
CA ARG A 442 -24.34 -7.56 7.00
C ARG A 442 -25.08 -6.96 8.19
N ASP A 443 -25.85 -5.91 7.97
CA ASP A 443 -26.68 -5.31 9.00
C ASP A 443 -27.72 -4.36 8.37
N THR A 444 -28.56 -3.76 9.21
CA THR A 444 -29.36 -2.58 8.87
C THR A 444 -28.64 -1.33 9.34
N TYR A 445 -28.43 -0.40 8.42
CA TYR A 445 -27.72 0.85 8.65
C TYR A 445 -28.68 2.02 8.53
N GLU A 446 -28.53 2.97 9.46
CA GLU A 446 -29.24 4.24 9.44
C GLU A 446 -28.28 5.38 9.08
N PHE A 447 -28.76 6.32 8.28
CA PHE A 447 -27.99 7.48 7.88
C PHE A 447 -28.88 8.65 7.48
N THR A 448 -28.24 9.78 7.27
CA THR A 448 -28.85 11.05 6.91
C THR A 448 -27.99 11.73 5.85
N ILE A 449 -28.56 12.63 5.05
CA ILE A 449 -27.81 13.41 4.06
C ILE A 449 -27.72 14.87 4.54
N ALA A 450 -26.51 15.38 4.69
CA ALA A 450 -26.26 16.78 5.04
C ALA A 450 -25.74 17.53 3.80
N CYS A 451 -26.22 18.76 3.61
CA CYS A 451 -25.83 19.63 2.51
C CYS A 451 -25.12 20.90 3.03
N GLY A 452 -24.19 21.43 2.25
CA GLY A 452 -23.41 22.61 2.61
C GLY A 452 -22.36 22.37 3.70
N GLY A 453 -22.02 21.12 4.02
CA GLY A 453 -21.01 20.78 5.03
C GLY A 453 -21.40 21.10 6.48
N THR A 454 -22.69 21.33 6.74
CA THR A 454 -23.22 21.62 8.08
C THR A 454 -24.48 20.81 8.34
N MET A 455 -24.94 20.76 9.59
CA MET A 455 -26.21 20.11 9.96
C MET A 455 -27.43 21.04 9.77
N THR A 456 -27.26 22.25 9.21
CA THR A 456 -28.34 23.23 9.00
C THR A 456 -29.34 22.76 7.93
N GLU A 457 -28.83 22.13 6.86
CA GLU A 457 -29.63 21.57 5.78
C GLU A 457 -29.42 20.06 5.74
N VAL A 458 -30.40 19.34 6.29
CA VAL A 458 -30.29 17.91 6.53
C VAL A 458 -31.57 17.21 6.12
N TYR A 459 -31.43 16.11 5.38
CA TYR A 459 -32.55 15.33 4.84
C TYR A 459 -32.58 13.93 5.42
N ARG A 460 -33.75 13.56 5.93
CA ARG A 460 -34.07 12.29 6.57
C ARG A 460 -35.34 11.75 5.93
N ASN A 461 -35.19 10.80 5.02
CA ASN A 461 -36.29 10.27 4.18
C ASN A 461 -37.10 11.36 3.47
N GLY A 462 -36.41 12.23 2.73
CA GLY A 462 -37.02 13.35 1.99
C GLY A 462 -37.37 14.59 2.81
N LEU A 463 -37.31 14.54 4.14
CA LEU A 463 -37.78 15.61 5.03
C LEU A 463 -36.66 16.25 5.85
N HIS A 464 -36.79 17.55 6.13
CA HIS A 464 -36.00 18.22 7.16
C HIS A 464 -36.52 17.79 8.54
N GLY A 465 -35.73 16.99 9.28
CA GLY A 465 -36.11 16.47 10.60
C GLY A 465 -36.91 15.14 10.64
N GLY A 466 -37.06 14.44 9.50
CA GLY A 466 -37.75 13.12 9.42
C GLY A 466 -37.04 11.94 10.10
N LYS A 467 -37.46 10.70 9.81
CA LYS A 467 -36.74 9.48 10.23
C LYS A 467 -35.49 9.26 9.35
N PRO A 468 -34.37 8.75 9.89
CA PRO A 468 -33.19 8.42 9.09
C PRO A 468 -33.55 7.59 7.85
N TYR A 469 -32.76 7.74 6.78
CA TYR A 469 -32.74 6.72 5.74
C TYR A 469 -32.23 5.41 6.35
N THR A 470 -32.77 4.30 5.87
CA THR A 470 -32.32 2.97 6.29
C THR A 470 -32.01 2.11 5.07
N PHE A 471 -31.03 1.21 5.22
CA PHE A 471 -30.82 0.15 4.24
C PHE A 471 -30.24 -1.09 4.91
N THR A 472 -30.54 -2.25 4.35
CA THR A 472 -30.08 -3.53 4.86
C THR A 472 -29.19 -4.21 3.82
N THR A 473 -28.00 -4.64 4.23
CA THR A 473 -27.13 -5.48 3.42
C THR A 473 -27.41 -6.95 3.72
N THR A 474 -27.51 -7.78 2.68
CA THR A 474 -27.85 -9.21 2.83
C THR A 474 -26.63 -10.11 3.02
N HIS A 475 -25.43 -9.57 2.82
CA HIS A 475 -24.16 -10.27 2.98
C HIS A 475 -23.05 -9.29 3.40
N ASP A 476 -21.96 -9.86 3.91
CA ASP A 476 -20.76 -9.12 4.29
C ASP A 476 -20.02 -8.56 3.06
N ASN A 477 -19.21 -7.54 3.29
CA ASN A 477 -18.40 -6.87 2.27
C ASN A 477 -19.22 -6.29 1.10
N ALA A 478 -20.48 -5.93 1.31
CA ALA A 478 -21.36 -5.41 0.27
C ALA A 478 -20.84 -4.08 -0.30
N VAL A 479 -20.87 -3.93 -1.63
CA VAL A 479 -20.54 -2.65 -2.27
C VAL A 479 -21.83 -1.97 -2.66
N ILE A 480 -22.10 -0.80 -2.08
CA ILE A 480 -23.34 -0.07 -2.26
C ILE A 480 -23.08 1.17 -3.11
N HIS A 481 -23.82 1.30 -4.20
CA HIS A 481 -23.97 2.54 -4.95
C HIS A 481 -25.14 3.32 -4.37
N MET A 482 -24.84 4.48 -3.82
CA MET A 482 -25.82 5.41 -3.27
C MET A 482 -25.95 6.60 -4.21
N VAL A 483 -27.18 6.92 -4.57
CA VAL A 483 -27.55 8.10 -5.35
C VAL A 483 -28.47 8.95 -4.50
N PHE A 484 -28.10 10.21 -4.28
CA PHE A 484 -28.97 11.22 -3.70
C PHE A 484 -29.40 12.20 -4.78
N ASP A 485 -30.70 12.37 -4.93
CA ASP A 485 -31.29 13.36 -5.84
C ASP A 485 -31.73 14.58 -5.04
N TYR A 486 -31.10 15.72 -5.31
CA TYR A 486 -31.41 16.94 -4.60
C TYR A 486 -32.75 17.54 -5.03
N ALA A 487 -33.34 17.21 -6.18
CA ALA A 487 -34.61 17.82 -6.58
C ALA A 487 -35.75 17.39 -5.65
N ASP A 488 -35.88 16.08 -5.44
CA ASP A 488 -36.94 15.47 -4.62
C ASP A 488 -36.46 15.01 -3.24
N LYS A 489 -35.16 15.18 -2.95
CA LYS A 489 -34.52 14.76 -1.69
C LYS A 489 -34.61 13.25 -1.48
N SER A 490 -34.67 12.45 -2.55
CA SER A 490 -34.72 11.00 -2.48
C SER A 490 -33.32 10.37 -2.44
N VAL A 491 -33.24 9.15 -1.91
CA VAL A 491 -32.04 8.32 -1.95
C VAL A 491 -32.37 6.98 -2.59
N ALA A 492 -31.62 6.62 -3.63
CA ALA A 492 -31.63 5.29 -4.23
C ALA A 492 -30.36 4.53 -3.86
N LEU A 493 -30.52 3.24 -3.57
CA LEU A 493 -29.46 2.36 -3.09
C LEU A 493 -29.45 1.06 -3.89
N GLN A 494 -28.28 0.70 -4.42
CA GLN A 494 -28.08 -0.53 -5.17
C GLN A 494 -26.88 -1.30 -4.61
N SER A 495 -27.08 -2.58 -4.26
CA SER A 495 -25.97 -3.50 -4.00
C SER A 495 -25.37 -3.94 -5.33
N LEU A 496 -24.08 -3.68 -5.52
CA LEU A 496 -23.32 -4.06 -6.72
C LEU A 496 -22.64 -5.43 -6.59
N THR A 497 -22.68 -6.00 -5.40
CA THR A 497 -22.15 -7.34 -5.14
C THR A 497 -23.27 -8.23 -4.65
N SER A 498 -23.14 -9.53 -4.95
CA SER A 498 -23.96 -10.59 -4.41
C SER A 498 -23.20 -11.34 -3.31
N ALA A 499 -23.95 -12.13 -2.53
CA ALA A 499 -23.43 -13.06 -1.53
C ALA A 499 -22.42 -14.05 -2.13
#